data_AF-F9P854-F1
#
_entry.id   AF-F9P854-F1
#
_cell.length_a   1.000
_cell.length_b   1.000
_cell.length_c   1.000
_cell.angle_alpha   90.00
_cell.angle_beta   90.00
_cell.angle_gamma   90.00
#
_symmetry.space_group_name_H-M   'P 1'
#
loop_
_entity.id
_entity.type
_entity.pdbx_description
1 polymer ?
#
loop_
_entity_poly.entity_id
_entity_poly.type
_entity_poly.pdbx_seq_one_letter_code
_entity_poly.pdbx_strand_id
1 'polypeptide(L)'
;MSENNLPIKLVLPKTTDIVPNAGGGQLKFFGEVTPQLKREITDKFENLLSFYSDVFNENESIPAVGKITVKPEAIAKSHKPSDLCRNCPIIGSEELNEIYIKVNRKNIQETIEMVKNPPSQRFQANMTAIVDIQPIKPEEKISPTLHSIVQEDFNSIKKVIKLKVFDFDDDFDNAQIWDYVIRKLCSLHFEDKYEIISYGDQLKFLKIEVTSYDDIIKLASINGVKTVGFFKSIPFLRTIFR
;
A
#
# COMPACT_ATOMS: atom_id res chain seq x y z
N MET A 1 -18.29 0.20 51.05
CA MET A 1 -18.29 -0.58 49.80
C MET A 1 -16.94 -1.26 49.71
N SER A 2 -16.88 -2.59 49.81
CA SER A 2 -15.65 -3.35 49.65
C SER A 2 -15.30 -3.38 48.16
N GLU A 3 -14.20 -2.73 47.79
CA GLU A 3 -13.66 -2.81 46.43
C GLU A 3 -13.34 -4.27 46.11
N ASN A 4 -14.13 -4.89 45.25
CA ASN A 4 -13.87 -6.20 44.66
C ASN A 4 -12.69 -6.07 43.70
N ASN A 5 -11.48 -5.97 44.25
CA ASN A 5 -10.25 -6.06 43.47
C ASN A 5 -10.08 -7.52 43.04
N LEU A 6 -10.49 -7.82 41.79
CA LEU A 6 -10.26 -9.13 41.19
C LEU A 6 -8.74 -9.41 41.19
N PRO A 7 -8.28 -10.53 41.76
CA PRO A 7 -6.85 -10.80 41.86
C PRO A 7 -6.25 -11.01 40.46
N ILE A 8 -5.19 -10.27 40.15
CA ILE A 8 -4.37 -10.52 38.96
C ILE A 8 -3.59 -11.81 39.20
N LYS A 9 -3.86 -12.85 38.40
CA LYS A 9 -3.08 -14.10 38.43
C LYS A 9 -1.81 -13.93 37.60
N LEU A 10 -0.68 -13.68 38.28
CA LEU A 10 0.63 -13.65 37.65
C LEU A 10 1.09 -15.08 37.34
N VAL A 11 1.29 -15.38 36.06
CA VAL A 11 1.88 -16.65 35.60
C VAL A 11 3.32 -16.38 35.21
N LEU A 12 4.27 -16.94 35.97
CA LEU A 12 5.69 -16.85 35.65
C LEU A 12 6.05 -17.92 34.61
N PRO A 13 6.76 -17.57 33.53
CA PRO A 13 7.20 -18.53 32.53
C PRO A 13 8.22 -19.49 33.14
N LYS A 14 8.03 -20.79 32.94
CA LYS A 14 9.02 -21.82 33.25
C LYS A 14 10.03 -21.91 32.12
N THR A 15 11.23 -22.40 32.42
CA THR A 15 12.26 -22.71 31.41
C THR A 15 11.78 -23.73 30.36
N THR A 16 10.82 -24.58 30.71
CA THR A 16 10.16 -25.53 29.81
C THR A 16 9.12 -24.91 28.87
N ASP A 17 8.64 -23.70 29.18
CA ASP A 17 7.64 -23.01 28.36
C ASP A 17 8.28 -22.36 27.12
N ILE A 18 9.62 -22.27 27.09
CA ILE A 18 10.40 -21.76 25.97
C ILE A 18 10.90 -22.95 25.15
N VAL A 19 10.11 -23.35 24.16
CA VAL A 19 10.54 -24.29 23.13
C VAL A 19 10.94 -23.54 21.86
N PRO A 20 12.08 -23.87 21.23
CA PRO A 20 12.39 -23.33 19.92
C PRO A 20 11.32 -23.79 18.94
N ASN A 21 10.81 -22.87 18.13
CA ASN A 21 9.92 -23.24 17.03
C ASN A 21 10.67 -24.20 16.09
N ALA A 22 10.08 -25.35 15.80
CA ALA A 22 10.55 -26.20 14.71
C ALA A 22 10.40 -25.42 13.40
N GLY A 23 11.52 -24.90 12.89
CA GLY A 23 11.54 -24.10 11.68
C GLY A 23 11.40 -24.95 10.41
N GLY A 24 10.94 -24.31 9.33
CA GLY A 24 10.99 -24.89 7.98
C GLY A 24 9.73 -25.65 7.59
N GLY A 25 8.64 -24.93 7.31
CA GLY A 25 7.54 -25.51 6.53
C GLY A 25 8.04 -25.88 5.13
N GLN A 26 7.61 -27.03 4.61
CA GLN A 26 7.93 -27.42 3.24
C GLN A 26 7.41 -26.39 2.25
N LEU A 27 8.14 -26.21 1.15
CA LEU A 27 7.74 -25.32 0.07
C LEU A 27 6.39 -25.79 -0.50
N LYS A 28 5.40 -24.90 -0.48
CA LYS A 28 4.04 -25.22 -0.92
C LYS A 28 3.75 -24.55 -2.26
N PHE A 29 3.34 -25.36 -3.23
CA PHE A 29 2.80 -24.91 -4.51
C PHE A 29 1.28 -24.85 -4.42
N PHE A 30 0.69 -23.81 -5.01
CA PHE A 30 -0.76 -23.57 -5.04
C PHE A 30 -1.34 -23.78 -6.45
N GLY A 31 -0.65 -24.60 -7.25
CA GLY A 31 -0.97 -24.91 -8.64
C GLY A 31 0.28 -25.40 -9.38
N GLU A 32 0.12 -25.69 -10.67
CA GLU A 32 1.22 -26.07 -11.55
C GLU A 32 1.86 -24.85 -12.21
N VAL A 33 3.17 -24.92 -12.44
CA VAL A 33 3.93 -23.86 -13.10
C VAL A 33 3.90 -24.12 -14.61
N THR A 34 2.86 -23.62 -15.27
CA THR A 34 2.66 -23.81 -16.71
C THR A 34 3.27 -22.67 -17.54
N PRO A 35 3.57 -22.89 -18.83
CA PRO A 35 3.94 -21.80 -19.74
C PRO A 35 2.85 -20.74 -19.90
N GLN A 36 1.59 -21.07 -19.58
CA GLN A 36 0.49 -20.12 -19.55
C GLN A 36 0.58 -19.22 -18.33
N LEU A 37 0.81 -19.77 -17.12
CA LEU A 37 1.00 -18.96 -15.90
C LEU A 37 2.15 -17.97 -16.05
N LYS A 38 3.26 -18.39 -16.67
CA LYS A 38 4.39 -17.50 -16.97
C LYS A 38 3.98 -16.32 -17.86
N ARG A 39 3.18 -16.58 -18.89
CA ARG A 39 2.65 -15.55 -19.80
C ARG A 39 1.72 -14.62 -19.05
N GLU A 40 0.74 -15.15 -18.32
CA GLU A 40 -0.21 -14.35 -17.55
C GLU A 40 0.47 -13.41 -16.55
N ILE A 41 1.49 -13.89 -15.81
CA ILE A 41 2.25 -13.04 -14.88
C ILE A 41 3.08 -12.00 -15.65
N THR A 42 3.69 -12.39 -16.78
CA THR A 42 4.44 -11.46 -17.64
C THR A 42 3.53 -10.34 -18.15
N ASP A 43 2.36 -10.69 -18.69
CA ASP A 43 1.38 -9.75 -19.24
C ASP A 43 0.91 -8.76 -18.15
N LYS A 44 0.74 -9.22 -16.91
CA LYS A 44 0.39 -8.34 -15.78
C LYS A 44 1.50 -7.34 -15.43
N PHE A 45 2.76 -7.77 -15.45
CA PHE A 45 3.90 -6.85 -15.28
C PHE A 45 4.07 -5.90 -16.47
N GLU A 46 3.80 -6.35 -17.69
CA GLU A 46 3.80 -5.49 -18.88
C GLU A 46 2.67 -4.44 -18.82
N ASN A 47 1.48 -4.82 -18.32
CA ASN A 47 0.38 -3.90 -18.06
C ASN A 47 0.76 -2.83 -17.01
N LEU A 48 1.46 -3.22 -15.94
CA LEU A 48 2.02 -2.26 -14.97
C LEU A 48 2.98 -1.27 -15.62
N LEU A 49 3.87 -1.76 -16.49
CA LEU A 49 4.84 -0.93 -17.20
C LEU A 49 4.14 0.05 -18.15
N SER A 50 3.11 -0.41 -18.88
CA SER A 50 2.30 0.43 -19.75
C SER A 50 1.53 1.50 -18.97
N PHE A 51 0.92 1.13 -17.83
CA PHE A 51 0.14 2.06 -17.00
C PHE A 51 0.99 3.20 -16.44
N TYR A 52 2.20 2.90 -15.96
CA TYR A 52 3.12 3.89 -15.39
C TYR A 52 4.09 4.50 -16.41
N SER A 53 3.90 4.23 -17.71
CA SER A 53 4.82 4.68 -18.76
C SER A 53 5.03 6.20 -18.76
N ASP A 54 3.96 6.98 -18.61
CA ASP A 54 4.01 8.44 -18.52
C ASP A 54 4.82 8.93 -17.31
N VAL A 55 4.64 8.28 -16.14
CA VAL A 55 5.37 8.61 -14.91
C VAL A 55 6.86 8.34 -15.10
N PHE A 56 7.20 7.18 -15.66
CA PHE A 56 8.59 6.79 -15.90
C PHE A 56 9.25 7.61 -17.02
N ASN A 57 8.48 8.13 -17.98
CA ASN A 57 8.97 9.02 -19.03
C ASN A 57 9.23 10.44 -18.50
N GLU A 58 8.44 10.90 -17.54
CA GLU A 58 8.68 12.20 -16.89
C GLU A 58 9.96 12.16 -16.06
N ASN A 59 10.14 11.13 -15.23
CA ASN A 59 11.38 10.89 -14.50
C ASN A 59 11.48 9.43 -14.05
N GLU A 60 12.55 8.75 -14.48
CA GLU A 60 12.80 7.34 -14.19
C GLU A 60 13.05 7.04 -12.70
N SER A 61 13.43 8.07 -11.92
CA SER A 61 13.72 7.94 -10.48
C SER A 61 12.46 7.99 -9.62
N ILE A 62 11.29 8.32 -10.18
CA ILE A 62 10.04 8.35 -9.41
C ILE A 62 9.57 6.92 -9.17
N PRO A 63 9.43 6.48 -7.90
CA PRO A 63 8.89 5.16 -7.62
C PRO A 63 7.37 5.15 -7.88
N ALA A 64 6.89 4.02 -8.39
CA ALA A 64 5.46 3.73 -8.50
C ALA A 64 5.11 2.52 -7.64
N VAL A 65 3.81 2.23 -7.51
CA VAL A 65 3.31 1.16 -6.64
C VAL A 65 2.50 0.14 -7.44
N GLY A 66 2.89 -1.13 -7.33
CA GLY A 66 2.10 -2.26 -7.80
C GLY A 66 1.35 -2.93 -6.65
N LYS A 67 0.17 -3.47 -6.95
CA LYS A 67 -0.63 -4.28 -6.03
C LYS A 67 -0.59 -5.74 -6.46
N ILE A 68 -0.18 -6.62 -5.56
CA ILE A 68 -0.26 -8.06 -5.73
C ILE A 68 -1.39 -8.60 -4.87
N THR A 69 -2.29 -9.35 -5.49
CA THR A 69 -3.33 -10.12 -4.79
C THR A 69 -2.91 -11.57 -4.73
N VAL A 70 -2.81 -12.13 -3.52
CA VAL A 70 -2.49 -13.55 -3.30
C VAL A 70 -3.76 -14.38 -3.13
N LYS A 71 -3.64 -15.68 -3.40
CA LYS A 71 -4.73 -16.65 -3.19
C LYS A 71 -5.11 -16.70 -1.71
N PRO A 72 -6.41 -16.88 -1.36
CA PRO A 72 -6.84 -17.01 0.03
C PRO A 72 -6.10 -18.12 0.80
N GLU A 73 -5.79 -19.22 0.12
CA GLU A 73 -5.06 -20.36 0.70
C GLU A 73 -3.57 -20.05 0.96
N ALA A 74 -3.06 -18.95 0.37
CA ALA A 74 -1.67 -18.50 0.42
C ALA A 74 -1.47 -17.22 1.25
N ILE A 75 -2.44 -16.82 2.09
CA ILE A 75 -2.35 -15.60 2.94
C ILE A 75 -1.24 -15.70 4.02
N ALA A 76 -0.81 -16.92 4.40
CA ALA A 76 0.14 -17.10 5.49
C ALA A 76 1.47 -16.37 5.23
N LYS A 77 2.12 -15.85 6.29
CA LYS A 77 3.39 -15.09 6.19
C LYS A 77 4.49 -15.85 5.43
N SER A 78 4.52 -17.17 5.54
CA SER A 78 5.47 -18.06 4.85
C SER A 78 5.28 -18.13 3.33
N HIS A 79 4.11 -17.74 2.82
CA HIS A 79 3.75 -17.79 1.40
C HIS A 79 3.76 -16.41 0.74
N LYS A 80 4.17 -15.36 1.47
CA LYS A 80 4.38 -14.04 0.86
C LYS A 80 5.39 -14.16 -0.30
N PRO A 81 5.12 -13.53 -1.45
CA PRO A 81 5.89 -13.73 -2.68
C PRO A 81 7.23 -12.99 -2.67
N SER A 82 8.02 -13.12 -1.60
CA SER A 82 9.26 -12.37 -1.37
C SER A 82 10.32 -12.62 -2.44
N ASP A 83 10.46 -13.86 -2.93
CA ASP A 83 11.41 -14.16 -4.01
C ASP A 83 10.94 -13.67 -5.37
N LEU A 84 9.62 -13.59 -5.62
CA LEU A 84 9.13 -12.98 -6.85
C LEU A 84 9.36 -11.46 -6.80
N CYS A 85 9.11 -10.88 -5.63
CA CYS A 85 9.30 -9.46 -5.33
C CYS A 85 10.76 -9.10 -5.02
N ARG A 86 11.73 -9.93 -5.43
CA ARG A 86 13.15 -9.71 -5.12
C ARG A 86 13.66 -8.36 -5.63
N ASN A 87 13.23 -7.98 -6.84
CA ASN A 87 13.59 -6.70 -7.44
C ASN A 87 12.53 -5.62 -7.16
N CYS A 88 11.33 -5.99 -6.68
CA CYS A 88 10.24 -5.08 -6.39
C CYS A 88 9.91 -5.11 -4.89
N PRO A 89 10.63 -4.36 -4.03
CA PRO A 89 10.49 -4.43 -2.59
C PRO A 89 9.04 -4.29 -2.11
N ILE A 90 8.66 -5.08 -1.11
CA ILE A 90 7.33 -4.98 -0.49
C ILE A 90 7.33 -3.77 0.46
N ILE A 91 6.46 -2.81 0.19
CA ILE A 91 6.34 -1.55 0.96
C ILE A 91 5.15 -1.55 1.93
N GLY A 92 4.27 -2.54 1.85
CA GLY A 92 3.14 -2.66 2.77
C GLY A 92 2.02 -3.57 2.29
N SER A 93 0.88 -3.45 2.97
CA SER A 93 -0.37 -4.16 2.67
C SER A 93 -1.54 -3.34 3.24
N GLU A 94 -2.72 -3.45 2.63
CA GLU A 94 -3.97 -2.93 3.21
C GLU A 94 -4.87 -4.07 3.68
N GLU A 95 -5.18 -5.01 2.78
CA GLU A 95 -5.91 -6.23 3.11
C GLU A 95 -4.97 -7.42 3.35
N LEU A 96 -5.49 -8.49 3.96
CA LEU A 96 -4.70 -9.69 4.30
C LEU A 96 -4.13 -10.41 3.08
N ASN A 97 -4.84 -10.36 1.95
CA ASN A 97 -4.46 -10.96 0.67
C ASN A 97 -3.84 -9.95 -0.30
N GLU A 98 -3.60 -8.71 0.12
CA GLU A 98 -3.04 -7.67 -0.75
C GLU A 98 -1.65 -7.24 -0.27
N ILE A 99 -0.75 -7.03 -1.23
CA ILE A 99 0.62 -6.64 -0.97
C ILE A 99 0.99 -5.52 -1.92
N TYR A 100 1.54 -4.44 -1.39
CA TYR A 100 2.07 -3.34 -2.16
C TYR A 100 3.56 -3.53 -2.38
N ILE A 101 3.97 -3.34 -3.63
CA ILE A 101 5.36 -3.43 -4.07
C ILE A 101 5.80 -2.12 -4.70
N LYS A 102 7.03 -1.71 -4.42
CA LYS A 102 7.71 -0.64 -5.15
C LYS A 102 8.05 -1.15 -6.55
N VAL A 103 7.67 -0.39 -7.56
CA VAL A 103 7.98 -0.70 -8.96
C VAL A 103 8.65 0.49 -9.65
N ASN A 104 9.60 0.17 -10.52
CA ASN A 104 10.20 1.09 -11.48
C ASN A 104 10.39 0.32 -12.81
N ARG A 105 10.72 1.02 -13.89
CA ARG A 105 10.89 0.41 -15.23
C ARG A 105 11.89 -0.76 -15.22
N LYS A 106 13.07 -0.56 -14.64
CA LYS A 106 14.15 -1.54 -14.58
C LYS A 106 13.76 -2.80 -13.81
N ASN A 107 13.22 -2.63 -12.61
CA ASN A 107 12.83 -3.71 -11.71
C ASN A 107 11.71 -4.55 -12.31
N ILE A 108 10.74 -3.93 -13.00
CA ILE A 108 9.69 -4.67 -13.71
C ILE A 108 10.30 -5.52 -14.83
N GLN A 109 11.17 -4.96 -15.66
CA GLN A 109 11.82 -5.68 -16.77
C GLN A 109 12.66 -6.86 -16.26
N GLU A 110 13.49 -6.64 -15.24
CA GLU A 110 14.28 -7.71 -14.61
C GLU A 110 13.38 -8.80 -14.00
N THR A 111 12.24 -8.41 -13.40
CA THR A 111 11.28 -9.38 -12.85
C THR A 111 10.62 -10.20 -13.97
N ILE A 112 10.28 -9.59 -15.10
CA ILE A 112 9.77 -10.30 -16.29
C ILE A 112 10.78 -11.34 -16.79
N GLU A 113 12.07 -10.99 -16.85
CA GLU A 113 13.13 -11.94 -17.23
C GLU A 113 13.21 -13.13 -16.26
N MET A 114 13.12 -12.86 -14.95
CA MET A 114 13.07 -13.92 -13.93
C MET A 114 11.81 -14.77 -14.02
N VAL A 115 10.66 -14.21 -14.40
CA VAL A 115 9.41 -14.97 -14.62
C VAL A 115 9.53 -15.91 -15.82
N LYS A 116 10.18 -15.45 -16.91
CA LYS A 116 10.46 -16.28 -18.09
C LYS A 116 11.41 -17.43 -17.72
N ASN A 117 12.46 -17.12 -16.98
CA ASN A 117 13.49 -18.06 -16.52
C ASN A 117 13.61 -18.10 -14.98
N PRO A 118 12.70 -18.79 -14.26
CA PRO A 118 12.66 -18.81 -12.81
C PRO A 118 13.97 -19.33 -12.18
N PRO A 119 14.64 -18.55 -11.32
CA PRO A 119 15.94 -18.90 -10.76
C PRO A 119 15.89 -19.97 -9.66
N SER A 120 14.72 -20.23 -9.07
CA SER A 120 14.58 -21.19 -7.96
C SER A 120 13.19 -21.83 -7.89
N GLN A 121 13.07 -22.98 -7.22
CA GLN A 121 11.77 -23.60 -6.94
C GLN A 121 10.87 -22.70 -6.09
N ARG A 122 11.46 -21.92 -5.16
CA ARG A 122 10.71 -20.99 -4.31
C ARG A 122 10.12 -19.83 -5.12
N PHE A 123 10.84 -19.34 -6.12
CA PHE A 123 10.32 -18.37 -7.07
C PHE A 123 9.11 -18.94 -7.83
N GLN A 124 9.21 -20.18 -8.30
CA GLN A 124 8.12 -20.87 -8.98
C GLN A 124 6.90 -21.07 -8.07
N ALA A 125 7.11 -21.45 -6.81
CA ALA A 125 6.02 -21.58 -5.83
C ALA A 125 5.31 -20.24 -5.59
N ASN A 126 6.06 -19.14 -5.48
CA ASN A 126 5.49 -17.80 -5.31
C ASN A 126 4.62 -17.39 -6.50
N MET A 127 5.00 -17.76 -7.73
CA MET A 127 4.15 -17.51 -8.91
C MET A 127 2.80 -18.20 -8.79
N THR A 128 2.76 -19.43 -8.26
CA THR A 128 1.50 -20.17 -8.10
C THR A 128 0.59 -19.61 -7.00
N ALA A 129 1.14 -18.84 -6.07
CA ALA A 129 0.40 -18.21 -4.96
C ALA A 129 -0.34 -16.93 -5.38
N ILE A 130 -0.04 -16.38 -6.56
CA ILE A 130 -0.57 -15.09 -7.01
C ILE A 130 -1.86 -15.30 -7.78
N VAL A 131 -2.83 -14.45 -7.50
CA VAL A 131 -4.06 -14.30 -8.28
C VAL A 131 -3.86 -13.18 -9.29
N ASP A 132 -3.42 -12.01 -8.82
CA ASP A 132 -3.35 -10.83 -9.67
C ASP A 132 -2.21 -9.88 -9.33
N ILE A 133 -1.82 -9.09 -10.33
CA ILE A 133 -0.82 -8.03 -10.23
C ILE A 133 -1.36 -6.86 -11.05
N GLN A 134 -1.61 -5.73 -10.40
CA GLN A 134 -2.26 -4.59 -11.02
C GLN A 134 -1.71 -3.26 -10.50
N PRO A 135 -1.78 -2.18 -11.28
CA PRO A 135 -1.51 -0.83 -10.78
C PRO A 135 -2.58 -0.42 -9.75
N ILE A 136 -2.23 0.52 -8.87
CA ILE A 136 -3.23 1.14 -7.98
C ILE A 136 -4.04 2.15 -8.79
N LYS A 137 -5.32 1.86 -9.01
CA LYS A 137 -6.21 2.76 -9.73
C LYS A 137 -6.68 3.93 -8.85
N PRO A 138 -7.07 5.06 -9.44
CA PRO A 138 -7.54 6.23 -8.68
C PRO A 138 -8.74 5.90 -7.78
N GLU A 139 -9.69 5.09 -8.26
CA GLU A 139 -10.93 4.79 -7.55
C GLU A 139 -10.68 4.02 -6.25
N GLU A 140 -9.65 3.18 -6.22
CA GLU A 140 -9.27 2.38 -5.05
C GLU A 140 -8.64 3.23 -3.92
N LYS A 141 -8.10 4.40 -4.27
CA LYS A 141 -7.48 5.31 -3.30
C LYS A 141 -8.51 6.15 -2.56
N ILE A 142 -9.73 6.28 -3.08
CA ILE A 142 -10.77 7.12 -2.50
C ILE A 142 -11.46 6.33 -1.38
N SER A 143 -11.46 6.87 -0.16
CA SER A 143 -12.02 6.14 0.97
C SER A 143 -13.53 5.91 0.79
N PRO A 144 -14.09 4.73 1.13
CA PRO A 144 -15.53 4.47 1.01
C PRO A 144 -16.38 5.47 1.80
N THR A 145 -15.88 5.89 2.97
CA THR A 145 -16.50 6.92 3.80
C THR A 145 -16.56 8.29 3.13
N LEU A 146 -15.58 8.63 2.28
CA LEU A 146 -15.58 9.87 1.53
C LEU A 146 -16.68 9.83 0.46
N HIS A 147 -16.83 8.70 -0.25
CA HIS A 147 -17.91 8.51 -1.22
C HIS A 147 -19.29 8.75 -0.62
N SER A 148 -19.58 8.18 0.56
CA SER A 148 -20.87 8.36 1.23
C SER A 148 -21.13 9.84 1.60
N ILE A 149 -20.13 10.51 2.17
CA ILE A 149 -20.30 11.91 2.64
C ILE A 149 -20.37 12.91 1.48
N VAL A 150 -19.67 12.65 0.37
CA VAL A 150 -19.78 13.48 -0.83
C VAL A 150 -21.23 13.50 -1.35
N GLN A 151 -21.96 12.38 -1.25
CA GLN A 151 -23.35 12.30 -1.66
C GLN A 151 -24.30 13.05 -0.70
N GLU A 152 -23.98 13.09 0.59
CA GLU A 152 -24.83 13.70 1.62
C GLU A 152 -24.55 15.19 1.81
N ASP A 153 -23.30 15.58 2.05
CA ASP A 153 -22.89 16.95 2.33
C ASP A 153 -21.42 17.22 1.99
N PHE A 154 -21.14 17.37 0.70
CA PHE A 154 -19.81 17.76 0.20
C PHE A 154 -19.30 19.09 0.77
N ASN A 155 -20.19 20.04 1.08
CA ASN A 155 -19.80 21.36 1.55
C ASN A 155 -19.12 21.33 2.92
N SER A 156 -19.48 20.36 3.77
CA SER A 156 -18.86 20.17 5.09
C SER A 156 -17.40 19.73 5.02
N ILE A 157 -17.03 18.95 4.00
CA ILE A 157 -15.71 18.30 3.91
C ILE A 157 -14.75 18.92 2.91
N LYS A 158 -15.24 19.80 2.01
CA LYS A 158 -14.45 20.33 0.90
C LYS A 158 -13.15 21.04 1.31
N LYS A 159 -13.05 21.54 2.55
CA LYS A 159 -11.85 22.22 3.10
C LYS A 159 -10.92 21.32 3.92
N VAL A 160 -11.30 20.06 4.13
CA VAL A 160 -10.63 19.12 5.04
C VAL A 160 -10.35 17.78 4.38
N ILE A 161 -10.15 17.76 3.06
CA ILE A 161 -9.73 16.55 2.35
C ILE A 161 -8.33 16.17 2.80
N LYS A 162 -8.15 14.90 3.13
CA LYS A 162 -6.90 14.33 3.63
C LYS A 162 -6.26 13.50 2.54
N LEU A 163 -5.09 13.92 2.07
CA LEU A 163 -4.22 13.12 1.21
C LEU A 163 -3.16 12.41 2.06
N LYS A 164 -3.00 11.11 1.82
CA LYS A 164 -1.88 10.32 2.34
C LYS A 164 -1.01 9.87 1.15
N VAL A 165 0.29 10.06 1.25
CA VAL A 165 1.29 9.59 0.27
C VAL A 165 1.80 8.21 0.69
N PHE A 166 2.23 7.39 -0.26
CA PHE A 166 2.89 6.12 0.01
C PHE A 166 4.20 6.34 0.76
N ASP A 167 4.54 5.37 1.60
CA ASP A 167 5.82 5.28 2.29
C ASP A 167 6.55 4.06 1.71
N PHE A 168 7.76 4.29 1.21
CA PHE A 168 8.59 3.29 0.53
C PHE A 168 9.64 2.66 1.45
N ASP A 169 9.67 3.03 2.74
CA ASP A 169 10.68 2.60 3.73
C ASP A 169 12.13 2.96 3.29
N ASP A 170 12.25 4.00 2.47
CA ASP A 170 13.52 4.55 1.97
C ASP A 170 13.39 6.08 1.86
N ASP A 171 14.30 6.80 2.50
CA ASP A 171 14.25 8.27 2.60
C ASP A 171 14.39 8.96 1.24
N PHE A 172 15.16 8.37 0.32
CA PHE A 172 15.37 8.93 -1.01
C PHE A 172 14.10 8.79 -1.86
N ASP A 173 13.51 7.60 -1.91
CA ASP A 173 12.25 7.34 -2.59
C ASP A 173 11.12 8.20 -2.03
N ASN A 174 11.05 8.30 -0.70
CA ASN A 174 10.05 9.10 0.01
C ASN A 174 10.20 10.60 -0.32
N ALA A 175 11.43 11.11 -0.44
CA ALA A 175 11.67 12.48 -0.89
C ALA A 175 11.26 12.69 -2.35
N GLN A 176 11.64 11.77 -3.25
CA GLN A 176 11.30 11.85 -4.68
C GLN A 176 9.79 11.85 -4.91
N ILE A 177 9.05 10.94 -4.25
CA ILE A 177 7.60 10.86 -4.42
C ILE A 177 6.88 12.05 -3.80
N TRP A 178 7.37 12.57 -2.67
CA TRP A 178 6.79 13.74 -2.04
C TRP A 178 6.92 14.97 -2.95
N ASP A 179 8.12 15.22 -3.47
CA ASP A 179 8.37 16.33 -4.37
C ASP A 179 7.57 16.21 -5.67
N TYR A 180 7.45 14.99 -6.21
CA TYR A 180 6.57 14.72 -7.35
C TYR A 180 5.10 15.04 -7.06
N VAL A 181 4.56 14.61 -5.92
CA VAL A 181 3.17 14.89 -5.54
C VAL A 181 2.95 16.40 -5.42
N ILE A 182 3.86 17.13 -4.77
CA ILE A 182 3.76 18.60 -4.66
C ILE A 182 3.78 19.26 -6.04
N ARG A 183 4.71 18.90 -6.94
CA ARG A 183 4.74 19.43 -8.31
C ARG A 183 3.44 19.15 -9.09
N LYS A 184 2.84 17.97 -8.90
CA LYS A 184 1.55 17.63 -9.53
C LYS A 184 0.39 18.41 -8.93
N LEU A 185 0.38 18.65 -7.63
CA LEU A 185 -0.60 19.55 -7.01
C LEU A 185 -0.49 20.96 -7.57
N CYS A 186 0.73 21.47 -7.76
CA CYS A 186 0.96 22.76 -8.39
C CYS A 186 0.41 22.82 -9.82
N SER A 187 0.76 21.82 -10.63
CA SER A 187 0.27 21.68 -12.02
C SER A 187 -1.26 21.58 -12.13
N LEU A 188 -1.93 21.11 -11.07
CA LEU A 188 -3.38 21.01 -10.96
C LEU A 188 -4.04 22.24 -10.32
N HIS A 189 -3.29 23.32 -10.08
CA HIS A 189 -3.75 24.59 -9.49
C HIS A 189 -4.21 24.47 -8.02
N PHE A 190 -3.56 23.60 -7.24
CA PHE A 190 -3.76 23.48 -5.79
C PHE A 190 -2.67 24.18 -4.95
N GLU A 191 -1.81 24.99 -5.55
CA GLU A 191 -0.61 25.61 -4.93
C GLU A 191 -0.88 26.25 -3.55
N ASP A 192 -1.95 27.04 -3.43
CA ASP A 192 -2.32 27.74 -2.19
C ASP A 192 -3.47 27.07 -1.43
N LYS A 193 -3.84 25.85 -1.83
CA LYS A 193 -5.02 25.14 -1.30
C LYS A 193 -4.66 23.94 -0.43
N TYR A 194 -3.38 23.77 -0.08
CA TYR A 194 -2.99 22.69 0.80
C TYR A 194 -2.16 23.14 2.01
N GLU A 195 -2.33 22.40 3.10
CA GLU A 195 -1.60 22.54 4.35
C GLU A 195 -0.94 21.19 4.68
N ILE A 196 0.35 21.20 5.02
CA ILE A 196 1.05 19.98 5.47
C ILE A 196 0.78 19.80 6.95
N ILE A 197 0.15 18.68 7.31
CA ILE A 197 -0.09 18.29 8.71
C ILE A 197 0.85 17.14 9.06
N SER A 198 1.75 17.39 10.01
CA SER A 198 2.70 16.41 10.51
C SER A 198 2.32 15.95 11.92
N TYR A 199 2.27 14.65 12.14
CA TYR A 199 2.11 14.02 13.45
C TYR A 199 3.40 13.29 13.81
N GLY A 200 4.28 13.95 14.56
CA GLY A 200 5.65 13.46 14.78
C GLY A 200 6.47 13.46 13.50
N ASP A 201 7.58 12.71 13.51
CA ASP A 201 8.58 12.76 12.42
C ASP A 201 8.19 11.91 11.20
N GLN A 202 7.38 10.86 11.41
CA GLN A 202 7.12 9.82 10.41
C GLN A 202 5.76 9.93 9.72
N LEU A 203 4.80 10.69 10.25
CA LEU A 203 3.45 10.77 9.69
C LEU A 203 3.16 12.16 9.15
N LYS A 204 3.12 12.27 7.81
CA LYS A 204 2.77 13.50 7.11
C LYS A 204 1.50 13.29 6.28
N PHE A 205 0.62 14.29 6.30
CA PHE A 205 -0.60 14.33 5.51
C PHE A 205 -0.70 15.69 4.82
N LEU A 206 -1.35 15.73 3.66
CA LEU A 206 -1.73 16.98 3.01
C LEU A 206 -3.22 17.20 3.25
N LYS A 207 -3.57 18.31 3.87
CA LYS A 207 -4.94 18.76 3.99
C LYS A 207 -5.23 19.69 2.82
N ILE A 208 -6.17 19.34 1.96
CA ILE A 208 -6.42 20.04 0.69
C ILE A 208 -7.85 20.60 0.68
N GLU A 209 -8.00 21.82 0.18
CA GLU A 209 -9.28 22.41 -0.18
C GLU A 209 -9.62 22.08 -1.64
N VAL A 210 -10.76 21.44 -1.85
CA VAL A 210 -11.31 21.05 -3.16
C VAL A 210 -12.61 21.79 -3.43
N THR A 211 -13.00 21.87 -4.70
CA THR A 211 -14.23 22.54 -5.13
C THR A 211 -15.27 21.58 -5.70
N SER A 212 -14.83 20.41 -6.15
CA SER A 212 -15.69 19.41 -6.79
C SER A 212 -15.24 17.99 -6.47
N TYR A 213 -16.08 17.02 -6.79
CA TYR A 213 -15.68 15.60 -6.74
C TYR A 213 -14.66 15.26 -7.83
N ASP A 214 -14.68 15.95 -8.97
CA ASP A 214 -13.67 15.81 -10.03
C ASP A 214 -12.26 16.14 -9.52
N ASP A 215 -12.14 17.13 -8.62
CA ASP A 215 -10.88 17.42 -7.94
C ASP A 215 -10.39 16.24 -7.10
N ILE A 216 -11.29 15.51 -6.42
CA ILE A 216 -10.93 14.31 -5.65
C ILE A 216 -10.37 13.22 -6.59
N ILE A 217 -10.99 13.02 -7.75
CA ILE A 217 -10.51 12.05 -8.76
C ILE A 217 -9.13 12.46 -9.28
N LYS A 218 -8.92 13.75 -9.57
CA LYS A 218 -7.61 14.28 -9.99
C LYS A 218 -6.55 14.03 -8.94
N LEU A 219 -6.84 14.32 -7.67
CA LEU A 219 -5.94 14.06 -6.54
C LEU A 219 -5.60 12.57 -6.42
N ALA A 220 -6.59 11.70 -6.53
CA ALA A 220 -6.38 10.25 -6.50
C ALA A 220 -5.56 9.75 -7.70
N SER A 221 -5.64 10.42 -8.84
CA SER A 221 -4.90 10.04 -10.05
C SER A 221 -3.40 10.31 -9.98
N ILE A 222 -2.94 11.13 -9.02
CA ILE A 222 -1.52 11.42 -8.83
C ILE A 222 -0.77 10.14 -8.39
N ASN A 223 0.35 9.82 -9.07
CA ASN A 223 1.24 8.74 -8.64
C ASN A 223 1.86 9.08 -7.27
N GLY A 224 1.93 8.08 -6.38
CA GLY A 224 2.40 8.27 -5.01
C GLY A 224 1.30 8.58 -3.99
N VAL A 225 0.10 8.99 -4.42
CA VAL A 225 -1.04 9.10 -3.50
C VAL A 225 -1.51 7.69 -3.12
N LYS A 226 -1.52 7.43 -1.82
CA LYS A 226 -2.01 6.18 -1.21
C LYS A 226 -3.49 6.23 -0.92
N THR A 227 -3.97 7.31 -0.30
CA THR A 227 -5.38 7.43 0.09
C THR A 227 -5.85 8.87 0.02
N VAL A 228 -7.07 9.06 -0.46
CA VAL A 228 -7.84 10.32 -0.38
C VAL A 228 -9.03 10.10 0.54
N GLY A 229 -9.04 10.80 1.65
CA GLY A 229 -10.12 10.77 2.64
C GLY A 229 -10.46 12.18 3.12
N PHE A 230 -10.99 12.29 4.33
CA PHE A 230 -11.22 13.57 4.99
C PHE A 230 -10.80 13.49 6.45
N PHE A 231 -10.41 14.62 7.04
CA PHE A 231 -10.18 14.69 8.48
C PHE A 231 -11.53 14.65 9.21
N LYS A 232 -11.79 13.55 9.92
CA LYS A 232 -12.91 13.51 10.86
C LYS A 232 -12.59 14.48 12.00
N SER A 233 -13.45 15.47 12.23
CA SER A 233 -13.48 16.16 13.52
C SER A 233 -13.94 15.13 14.55
N ILE A 234 -13.01 14.54 15.28
CA ILE A 234 -13.38 13.87 16.53
C ILE A 234 -13.71 15.01 17.49
N PRO A 235 -14.97 15.19 17.93
CA PRO A 235 -15.21 16.08 19.06
C PRO A 235 -14.39 15.47 20.20
N PHE A 236 -13.37 16.20 20.67
CA PHE A 236 -12.61 15.83 21.85
C PHE A 236 -13.65 15.40 22.90
N LEU A 237 -13.66 14.11 23.26
CA LEU A 237 -14.34 13.66 24.45
C LEU A 237 -13.71 14.48 25.55
N ARG A 238 -14.44 15.50 26.02
CA ARG A 238 -14.06 16.24 27.23
C ARG A 238 -13.95 15.17 28.29
N THR A 239 -12.71 14.81 28.61
CA THR A 239 -12.42 13.97 29.76
C THR A 239 -12.93 14.74 30.96
N ILE A 240 -14.12 14.37 31.44
CA ILE A 240 -14.65 14.85 32.71
C ILE A 240 -13.82 14.11 33.76
N PHE A 241 -12.65 14.64 34.09
CA PHE A 241 -12.08 14.44 35.41
C PHE A 241 -12.79 15.44 36.33
N ARG A 242 -13.79 14.94 37.06
CA ARG A 242 -14.31 15.56 38.28
C ARG A 242 -13.74 14.80 39.46
#